data_AF-A0A9R0I7V4-F1
#
_entry.id   AF-A0A9R0I7V4-F1
#
_cell.length_a   1.000
_cell.length_b   1.000
_cell.length_c   1.000
_cell.angle_alpha   90.00
_cell.angle_beta   90.00
_cell.angle_gamma   90.00
#
_symmetry.space_group_name_H-M   'P 1'
#
loop_
_entity.id
_entity.type
_entity.pdbx_description
1 polymer ?
#
loop_
_entity_poly.entity_id
_entity_poly.type
_entity_poly.pdbx_seq_one_letter_code
_entity_poly.pdbx_strand_id
1 'polypeptide(L)'
;MHHHILSPKSLISSNVFFPSISLLPPTNPNSTIPSFPSNSSKTLRNSIVNCKGIEVSVLNNLPNSLNSSSTNDKLRNVGVKDVDIATLGNLCVDIVLNVPQLPPKPLPERKDYMDSLSSSPPDKQYWEAGGHCNTAIAAARLGLRCLAIGHVGNEIYGSFLQDVLQDEGVSFVEMVDDLQAVRSETEAYQTLLCWVLVDPLHRHGFCSRADFSDEPAFSWINDLSRDVRLAIKQSKILVVNGYGFDELSPGFIVSSLKYAIEVGTSVFFDPGPKGKSLSTGTPEEQMALNELLKMSDVLLLTSDEAESLTGIGNPVLAGQELLKRGSRTKWVIIKMGSKGSILITLSGTSYAPSYKVTIIDTVGCGDSFVAAVAFGFVHKMPMIHTLAIANAVGAATAMGCGAGRNVATFTKAMELIKAGDLNEDDKFWRDLLDKITEVQEFTLLSRNVVNEIDSALNCVPLETIIPELTSKLELAKLITTNVFSSEP
;
A
#
# COMPACT_ATOMS: atom_id res chain seq x y z
N MET A 1 -1.93 15.36 13.76
CA MET A 1 -2.40 16.03 12.52
C MET A 1 -1.23 16.37 11.57
N HIS A 2 -1.13 15.59 10.49
CA HIS A 2 -0.22 15.86 9.38
C HIS A 2 -0.97 16.65 8.31
N HIS A 3 -0.44 17.80 7.88
CA HIS A 3 -0.95 18.52 6.71
C HIS A 3 -0.20 17.99 5.49
N HIS A 4 -0.89 17.30 4.59
CA HIS A 4 -0.33 17.01 3.27
C HIS A 4 -0.54 18.23 2.37
N ILE A 5 0.55 18.95 2.11
CA ILE A 5 0.59 20.03 1.12
C ILE A 5 1.21 19.46 -0.14
N LEU A 6 0.38 19.10 -1.12
CA LEU A 6 0.84 19.11 -2.51
C LEU A 6 0.84 20.57 -2.94
N SER A 7 2.03 21.15 -3.13
CA SER A 7 2.17 22.50 -3.68
C SER A 7 1.86 22.47 -5.17
N PRO A 8 0.80 23.12 -5.69
CA PRO A 8 0.69 23.37 -7.12
C PRO A 8 1.53 24.60 -7.44
N LYS A 9 2.76 24.42 -7.91
CA LYS A 9 3.53 25.53 -8.49
C LYS A 9 3.17 25.68 -9.97
N SER A 10 2.69 26.89 -10.30
CA SER A 10 2.44 27.48 -11.62
C SER A 10 1.16 27.06 -12.35
N LEU A 11 0.08 27.81 -12.14
CA LEU A 11 -0.88 28.12 -13.20
C LEU A 11 -0.80 29.62 -13.46
N ILE A 12 -0.41 29.95 -14.69
CA ILE A 12 -0.33 31.30 -15.24
C ILE A 12 -1.75 31.89 -15.25
N SER A 13 -1.88 33.10 -14.72
CA SER A 13 -3.13 33.86 -14.68
C SER A 13 -3.69 34.07 -16.09
N SER A 14 -4.88 33.54 -16.36
CA SER A 14 -5.75 34.05 -17.42
C SER A 14 -7.14 34.28 -16.83
N ASN A 15 -7.56 35.55 -16.82
CA ASN A 15 -8.87 35.97 -16.36
C ASN A 15 -9.95 35.39 -17.27
N VAL A 16 -10.76 34.47 -16.76
CA VAL A 16 -12.02 34.07 -17.40
C VAL A 16 -13.12 34.16 -16.36
N PHE A 17 -14.02 35.12 -16.56
CA PHE A 17 -15.29 35.26 -15.85
C PHE A 17 -16.18 34.05 -16.13
N PHE A 18 -16.71 33.40 -15.09
CA PHE A 18 -17.78 32.42 -15.22
C PHE A 18 -19.05 32.91 -14.50
N PRO A 19 -20.25 32.79 -15.12
CA PRO A 19 -21.50 33.14 -14.48
C PRO A 19 -21.97 32.02 -13.54
N SER A 20 -22.68 32.43 -12.49
CA SER A 20 -23.34 31.59 -11.48
C SER A 20 -24.30 30.56 -12.09
N ILE A 21 -24.13 29.28 -11.76
CA ILE A 21 -25.08 28.21 -12.10
C ILE A 21 -25.76 27.71 -10.82
N SER A 22 -27.09 27.77 -10.86
CA SER A 22 -28.05 27.33 -9.85
C SER A 22 -28.15 25.80 -9.76
N LEU A 23 -28.33 25.32 -8.53
CA LEU A 23 -28.59 23.94 -8.13
C LEU A 23 -29.79 23.32 -8.87
N LEU A 24 -29.62 22.09 -9.40
CA LEU A 24 -30.69 21.20 -9.82
C LEU A 24 -30.70 19.94 -8.93
N PRO A 25 -31.87 19.46 -8.47
CA PRO A 25 -31.98 18.29 -7.60
C PRO A 25 -31.95 16.95 -8.39
N PRO A 26 -31.69 15.81 -7.72
CA PRO A 26 -31.44 14.52 -8.37
C PRO A 26 -32.73 13.87 -8.89
N THR A 27 -32.61 13.19 -10.03
CA THR A 27 -33.70 12.42 -10.67
C THR A 27 -33.58 10.93 -10.38
N ASN A 28 -34.74 10.31 -10.16
CA ASN A 28 -34.99 8.94 -9.71
C ASN A 28 -35.09 7.99 -10.94
N PRO A 29 -34.48 6.79 -10.98
CA PRO A 29 -34.73 5.85 -12.08
C PRO A 29 -35.58 4.66 -11.61
N ASN A 30 -36.75 4.48 -12.22
CA ASN A 30 -37.50 3.23 -12.14
C ASN A 30 -37.76 2.69 -13.55
N SER A 31 -37.39 1.41 -13.72
CA SER A 31 -37.89 0.38 -14.64
C SER A 31 -37.95 0.67 -16.15
N THR A 32 -37.18 -0.10 -16.93
CA THR A 32 -37.68 -0.85 -18.09
C THR A 32 -36.72 -1.99 -18.45
N ILE A 33 -37.22 -3.23 -18.41
CA ILE A 33 -36.61 -4.45 -18.96
C ILE A 33 -36.86 -4.49 -20.47
N PRO A 34 -35.94 -5.02 -21.30
CA PRO A 34 -36.39 -6.06 -22.23
C PRO A 34 -35.46 -7.28 -22.38
N SER A 35 -36.15 -8.41 -22.47
CA SER A 35 -35.85 -9.78 -22.93
C SER A 35 -34.68 -10.06 -23.90
N PHE A 36 -34.02 -11.19 -23.62
CA PHE A 36 -33.11 -11.97 -24.47
C PHE A 36 -33.68 -12.42 -25.83
N PRO A 37 -32.78 -12.79 -26.77
CA PRO A 37 -32.91 -14.08 -27.43
C PRO A 37 -31.64 -14.94 -27.37
N SER A 38 -31.89 -16.25 -27.44
CA SER A 38 -31.02 -17.41 -27.25
C SER A 38 -30.18 -17.83 -28.47
N ASN A 39 -29.06 -18.50 -28.14
CA ASN A 39 -28.34 -19.54 -28.89
C ASN A 39 -27.67 -19.22 -30.25
N SER A 40 -26.36 -19.41 -30.31
CA SER A 40 -25.77 -20.44 -31.19
C SER A 40 -24.37 -20.87 -30.74
N SER A 41 -24.21 -22.18 -30.62
CA SER A 41 -22.97 -22.92 -30.39
C SER A 41 -22.07 -22.85 -31.63
N LYS A 42 -20.79 -22.51 -31.45
CA LYS A 42 -19.70 -22.89 -32.36
C LYS A 42 -18.43 -23.21 -31.58
N THR A 43 -18.18 -24.52 -31.47
CA THR A 43 -16.86 -25.14 -31.34
C THR A 43 -15.86 -24.59 -32.36
N LEU A 44 -14.61 -24.31 -31.95
CA LEU A 44 -13.42 -24.75 -32.70
C LEU A 44 -12.10 -24.60 -31.92
N ARG A 45 -11.42 -25.74 -31.77
CA ARG A 45 -9.98 -26.04 -31.92
C ARG A 45 -8.91 -25.37 -31.04
N ASN A 46 -8.35 -26.22 -30.18
CA ASN A 46 -6.98 -26.21 -29.68
C ASN A 46 -5.95 -26.07 -30.80
N SER A 47 -5.01 -25.15 -30.62
CA SER A 47 -3.70 -25.16 -31.29
C SER A 47 -2.61 -24.97 -30.24
N ILE A 48 -1.91 -26.07 -29.97
CA ILE A 48 -0.69 -26.14 -29.18
C ILE A 48 0.42 -25.47 -30.00
N VAL A 49 1.01 -24.39 -29.48
CA VAL A 49 2.25 -23.83 -30.00
C VAL A 49 3.35 -24.07 -28.96
N ASN A 50 4.32 -24.87 -29.40
CA ASN A 50 5.45 -25.34 -28.64
C ASN A 50 6.61 -24.36 -28.88
N CYS A 51 6.95 -23.53 -27.89
CA CYS A 51 8.10 -22.65 -27.95
C CYS A 51 9.17 -23.12 -26.95
N LYS A 52 10.27 -23.64 -27.51
CA LYS A 52 11.48 -24.05 -26.79
C LYS A 52 12.12 -22.82 -26.12
N GLY A 53 12.10 -22.80 -24.79
CA GLY A 53 12.93 -21.91 -23.98
C GLY A 53 14.31 -22.52 -23.76
N ILE A 54 15.34 -21.72 -23.96
CA ILE A 54 16.76 -22.05 -23.79
C ILE A 54 17.05 -22.13 -22.28
N GLU A 55 17.52 -23.28 -21.82
CA GLU A 55 18.03 -23.47 -20.45
C GLU A 55 19.36 -22.71 -20.28
N VAL A 56 19.41 -21.79 -19.33
CA VAL A 56 20.67 -21.24 -18.82
C VAL A 56 21.07 -22.08 -17.61
N SER A 57 22.17 -22.81 -17.78
CA SER A 57 22.78 -23.71 -16.79
C SER A 57 23.30 -22.95 -15.56
N VAL A 58 22.81 -23.30 -14.38
CA VAL A 58 23.47 -22.98 -13.11
C VAL A 58 24.54 -24.04 -12.85
N LEU A 59 25.77 -23.57 -12.61
CA LEU A 59 26.96 -24.38 -12.37
C LEU A 59 26.82 -25.18 -11.05
N ASN A 60 26.59 -26.48 -11.15
CA ASN A 60 26.74 -27.41 -10.02
C ASN A 60 28.22 -27.80 -9.88
N ASN A 61 28.94 -27.17 -8.95
CA ASN A 61 30.22 -27.69 -8.49
C ASN A 61 30.03 -28.47 -7.19
N LEU A 62 29.82 -29.79 -7.32
CA LEU A 62 30.11 -30.76 -6.26
C LEU A 62 31.54 -31.28 -6.44
N PRO A 63 32.33 -31.43 -5.36
CA PRO A 63 33.34 -32.46 -5.27
C PRO A 63 32.78 -33.66 -4.51
N ASN A 64 32.83 -34.83 -5.16
CA ASN A 64 32.62 -36.13 -4.54
C ASN A 64 33.72 -36.42 -3.50
N SER A 65 33.33 -36.73 -2.26
CA SER A 65 34.11 -37.58 -1.37
C SER A 65 33.19 -38.23 -0.33
N LEU A 66 33.19 -39.56 -0.34
CA LEU A 66 32.45 -40.44 0.57
C LEU A 66 33.10 -40.44 1.97
N ASN A 67 32.30 -40.22 3.03
CA ASN A 67 32.06 -41.16 4.15
C ASN A 67 31.64 -40.47 5.46
N SER A 68 30.76 -41.19 6.17
CA SER A 68 30.47 -41.18 7.61
C SER A 68 29.45 -40.18 8.19
N SER A 69 28.25 -40.74 8.40
CA SER A 69 27.42 -40.73 9.62
C SER A 69 27.11 -39.43 10.37
N SER A 70 25.79 -39.24 10.50
CA SER A 70 25.05 -38.53 11.55
C SER A 70 25.23 -37.02 11.66
N THR A 71 24.16 -36.28 11.34
CA THR A 71 23.65 -35.15 12.15
C THR A 71 22.38 -34.55 11.54
N ASN A 72 21.30 -34.60 12.31
CA ASN A 72 20.15 -33.68 12.37
C ASN A 72 19.79 -32.86 11.12
N ASP A 73 18.97 -33.45 10.26
CA ASP A 73 18.17 -32.69 9.29
C ASP A 73 16.86 -32.24 9.95
N LYS A 74 16.88 -31.06 10.58
CA LYS A 74 15.66 -30.28 10.82
C LYS A 74 15.28 -29.62 9.50
N LEU A 75 14.66 -30.37 8.58
CA LEU A 75 13.86 -29.77 7.53
C LEU A 75 12.77 -28.93 8.21
N ARG A 76 12.93 -27.61 8.21
CA ARG A 76 11.84 -26.67 8.54
C ARG A 76 10.70 -26.99 7.59
N ASN A 77 9.62 -27.54 8.14
CA ASN A 77 8.37 -27.72 7.43
C ASN A 77 7.82 -26.31 7.13
N VAL A 78 8.28 -25.70 6.04
CA VAL A 78 7.73 -24.44 5.54
C VAL A 78 6.35 -24.78 5.01
N GLY A 79 5.35 -24.71 5.90
CA GLY A 79 3.96 -24.91 5.53
C GLY A 79 3.60 -24.01 4.35
N VAL A 80 2.75 -24.51 3.46
CA VAL A 80 2.20 -23.72 2.37
C VAL A 80 1.51 -22.48 2.97
N LYS A 81 1.89 -21.29 2.49
CA LYS A 81 1.31 -20.01 2.91
C LYS A 81 0.14 -19.67 1.99
N ASP A 82 -1.05 -19.62 2.58
CA ASP A 82 -2.33 -19.46 1.87
C ASP A 82 -2.90 -18.04 1.89
N VAL A 83 -2.25 -17.12 2.58
CA VAL A 83 -2.57 -15.69 2.50
C VAL A 83 -1.43 -14.98 1.78
N ASP A 84 -1.73 -14.17 0.78
CA ASP A 84 -0.71 -13.44 0.03
C ASP A 84 -0.22 -12.22 0.81
N ILE A 85 -1.15 -11.51 1.44
CA ILE A 85 -0.87 -10.29 2.20
C ILE A 85 -1.76 -10.21 3.44
N ALA A 86 -1.15 -9.94 4.58
CA ALA A 86 -1.86 -9.53 5.78
C ALA A 86 -1.46 -8.11 6.19
N THR A 87 -2.40 -7.30 6.66
CA THR A 87 -2.14 -5.98 7.27
C THR A 87 -2.27 -6.05 8.79
N LEU A 88 -1.47 -5.28 9.52
CA LEU A 88 -1.44 -5.28 10.99
C LEU A 88 -1.91 -3.95 11.58
N GLY A 89 -2.99 -3.98 12.36
CA GLY A 89 -3.59 -2.80 12.99
C GLY A 89 -4.10 -1.79 11.96
N ASN A 90 -4.40 -0.60 12.43
CA ASN A 90 -4.83 0.53 11.63
C ASN A 90 -6.12 0.30 10.84
N LEU A 91 -7.11 -0.29 11.50
CA LEU A 91 -8.47 -0.44 10.97
C LEU A 91 -9.34 0.65 11.57
N CYS A 92 -9.71 1.63 10.76
CA CYS A 92 -10.53 2.76 11.20
C CYS A 92 -11.65 3.06 10.20
N VAL A 93 -12.67 3.77 10.66
CA VAL A 93 -13.64 4.40 9.76
C VAL A 93 -13.20 5.82 9.50
N ASP A 94 -12.96 6.13 8.23
CA ASP A 94 -12.74 7.49 7.75
C ASP A 94 -14.09 8.20 7.64
N ILE A 95 -14.22 9.33 8.34
CA ILE A 95 -15.36 10.25 8.27
C ILE A 95 -14.96 11.39 7.34
N VAL A 96 -15.40 11.33 6.09
CA VAL A 96 -14.96 12.25 5.03
C VAL A 96 -15.87 13.46 4.97
N LEU A 97 -15.33 14.65 5.25
CA LEU A 97 -16.09 15.90 5.29
C LEU A 97 -15.40 17.06 4.57
N ASN A 98 -16.19 17.79 3.80
CA ASN A 98 -15.78 19.09 3.29
C ASN A 98 -15.95 20.14 4.39
N VAL A 99 -14.87 20.85 4.71
CA VAL A 99 -14.84 21.90 5.73
C VAL A 99 -14.44 23.24 5.11
N PRO A 100 -14.92 24.38 5.64
CA PRO A 100 -14.52 25.69 5.10
C PRO A 100 -13.03 25.98 5.28
N GLN A 101 -12.43 25.42 6.33
CA GLN A 101 -11.01 25.52 6.64
C GLN A 101 -10.57 24.29 7.42
N LEU A 102 -9.31 23.87 7.24
CA LEU A 102 -8.71 22.82 8.04
C LEU A 102 -8.56 23.25 9.52
N PRO A 103 -8.48 22.29 10.46
CA PRO A 103 -8.35 22.60 11.87
C PRO A 103 -7.11 23.43 12.18
N PRO A 104 -7.18 24.31 13.20
CA PRO A 104 -6.08 25.18 13.55
C PRO A 104 -4.86 24.39 14.09
N LYS A 105 -3.69 25.05 14.08
CA LYS A 105 -2.43 24.44 14.54
C LYS A 105 -2.31 24.30 16.08
N PRO A 106 -2.74 25.26 16.90
CA PRO A 106 -2.69 25.13 18.36
C PRO A 106 -3.54 23.95 18.86
N LEU A 107 -2.98 23.14 19.77
CA LEU A 107 -3.65 21.94 20.27
C LEU A 107 -5.01 22.22 20.94
N PRO A 108 -5.17 23.24 21.81
CA PRO A 108 -6.46 23.51 22.46
C PRO A 108 -7.54 23.89 21.44
N GLU A 109 -7.23 24.83 20.54
CA GLU A 109 -8.18 25.26 19.50
C GLU A 109 -8.53 24.13 18.53
N ARG A 110 -7.57 23.25 18.22
CA ARG A 110 -7.82 22.07 17.40
C ARG A 110 -8.76 21.12 18.10
N LYS A 111 -8.55 20.86 19.40
CA LYS A 111 -9.41 20.00 20.19
C LYS A 111 -10.84 20.54 20.22
N ASP A 112 -11.01 21.82 20.53
CA ASP A 112 -12.34 22.47 20.53
C ASP A 112 -13.03 22.38 19.16
N TYR A 113 -12.27 22.55 18.07
CA TYR A 113 -12.78 22.38 16.71
C TYR A 113 -13.27 20.95 16.47
N MET A 114 -12.49 19.94 16.87
CA MET A 114 -12.84 18.53 16.67
C MET A 114 -13.98 18.07 17.58
N ASP A 115 -14.05 18.56 18.81
CA ASP A 115 -15.15 18.29 19.75
C ASP A 115 -16.47 18.85 19.20
N SER A 116 -16.44 20.08 18.65
CA SER A 116 -17.59 20.68 17.96
C SER A 116 -18.01 19.84 16.75
N LEU A 117 -17.06 19.44 15.91
CA LEU A 117 -17.33 18.65 14.71
C LEU A 117 -17.89 17.26 15.03
N SER A 118 -17.40 16.62 16.08
CA SER A 118 -17.81 15.27 16.49
C SER A 118 -19.08 15.20 17.33
N SER A 119 -19.60 16.35 17.78
CA SER A 119 -20.85 16.43 18.56
C SER A 119 -22.10 15.95 17.81
N SER A 120 -22.04 15.87 16.48
CA SER A 120 -23.09 15.34 15.61
C SER A 120 -22.45 14.61 14.43
N PRO A 121 -22.03 13.34 14.60
CA PRO A 121 -21.33 12.61 13.56
C PRO A 121 -22.21 12.49 12.31
N PRO A 122 -21.63 12.64 11.11
CA PRO A 122 -22.38 12.65 9.87
C PRO A 122 -22.92 11.25 9.52
N ASP A 123 -23.95 11.22 8.67
CA ASP A 123 -24.58 9.98 8.22
C ASP A 123 -23.61 9.00 7.53
N LYS A 124 -23.99 7.72 7.49
CA LYS A 124 -23.21 6.61 6.90
C LYS A 124 -22.72 6.85 5.45
N GLN A 125 -23.35 7.75 4.70
CA GLN A 125 -22.90 8.12 3.35
C GLN A 125 -21.52 8.82 3.32
N TYR A 126 -21.06 9.35 4.45
CA TYR A 126 -19.76 10.01 4.59
C TYR A 126 -18.67 9.08 5.16
N TRP A 127 -19.01 7.80 5.37
CA TRP A 127 -18.10 6.83 5.97
C TRP A 127 -17.38 6.04 4.90
N GLU A 128 -16.09 5.84 5.10
CA GLU A 128 -15.27 4.92 4.32
C GLU A 128 -14.41 4.04 5.22
N ALA A 129 -14.01 2.88 4.69
CA ALA A 129 -12.98 2.08 5.35
C ALA A 129 -11.62 2.76 5.21
N GLY A 130 -10.95 3.02 6.32
CA GLY A 130 -9.70 3.80 6.39
C GLY A 130 -8.50 2.98 6.85
N GLY A 131 -7.34 3.64 6.86
CA GLY A 131 -6.06 3.05 7.29
C GLY A 131 -5.63 1.87 6.43
N HIS A 132 -5.22 0.77 7.06
CA HIS A 132 -4.79 -0.44 6.36
C HIS A 132 -5.89 -1.13 5.54
N CYS A 133 -7.17 -0.79 5.74
CA CYS A 133 -8.24 -1.23 4.87
C CYS A 133 -7.96 -0.83 3.41
N ASN A 134 -7.37 0.35 3.17
CA ASN A 134 -7.02 0.82 1.83
C ASN A 134 -6.07 -0.16 1.11
N THR A 135 -5.00 -0.57 1.80
CA THR A 135 -4.01 -1.51 1.25
C THR A 135 -4.63 -2.88 1.03
N ALA A 136 -5.42 -3.38 1.98
CA ALA A 136 -6.06 -4.70 1.88
C ALA A 136 -7.07 -4.77 0.72
N ILE A 137 -7.92 -3.74 0.59
CA ILE A 137 -8.92 -3.62 -0.50
C ILE A 137 -8.21 -3.49 -1.86
N ALA A 138 -7.21 -2.61 -1.97
CA ALA A 138 -6.46 -2.46 -3.22
C ALA A 138 -5.76 -3.78 -3.62
N ALA A 139 -5.21 -4.52 -2.66
CA ALA A 139 -4.59 -5.81 -2.91
C ALA A 139 -5.61 -6.89 -3.35
N ALA A 140 -6.78 -6.93 -2.71
CA ALA A 140 -7.84 -7.87 -3.07
C ALA A 140 -8.33 -7.60 -4.51
N ARG A 141 -8.48 -6.33 -4.87
CA ARG A 141 -8.85 -5.90 -6.24
C ARG A 141 -7.79 -6.25 -7.30
N LEU A 142 -6.52 -6.41 -6.92
CA LEU A 142 -5.46 -6.93 -7.80
C LEU A 142 -5.47 -8.47 -7.90
N GLY A 143 -6.31 -9.16 -7.14
CA GLY A 143 -6.39 -10.62 -7.11
C GLY A 143 -5.46 -11.28 -6.11
N LEU A 144 -5.05 -10.58 -5.04
CA LEU A 144 -4.34 -11.19 -3.93
C LEU A 144 -5.33 -11.73 -2.88
N ARG A 145 -4.97 -12.83 -2.22
CA ARG A 145 -5.69 -13.30 -1.02
C ARG A 145 -5.26 -12.47 0.18
N CYS A 146 -6.20 -11.67 0.69
CA CYS A 146 -5.93 -10.65 1.72
C CYS A 146 -6.53 -11.01 3.08
N LEU A 147 -5.82 -10.61 4.13
CA LEU A 147 -6.27 -10.73 5.52
C LEU A 147 -5.99 -9.44 6.29
N ALA A 148 -7.00 -8.82 6.89
CA ALA A 148 -6.83 -7.72 7.83
C ALA A 148 -6.71 -8.27 9.26
N ILE A 149 -5.69 -7.86 10.00
CA ILE A 149 -5.53 -8.17 11.42
C ILE A 149 -5.67 -6.87 12.21
N GLY A 150 -6.63 -6.75 13.11
CA GLY A 150 -6.82 -5.52 13.89
C GLY A 150 -7.99 -5.59 14.86
N HIS A 151 -8.25 -4.50 15.55
CA HIS A 151 -9.39 -4.37 16.46
C HIS A 151 -10.53 -3.60 15.79
N VAL A 152 -11.76 -4.07 15.95
CA VAL A 152 -12.99 -3.33 15.62
C VAL A 152 -13.96 -3.45 16.78
N GLY A 153 -14.68 -2.37 17.09
CA GLY A 153 -15.66 -2.36 18.18
C GLY A 153 -16.96 -3.07 17.81
N ASN A 154 -17.75 -3.46 18.82
CA ASN A 154 -19.06 -4.08 18.65
C ASN A 154 -20.19 -3.05 18.36
N GLU A 155 -19.86 -1.97 17.66
CA GLU A 155 -20.79 -0.89 17.35
C GLU A 155 -20.95 -0.73 15.82
N ILE A 156 -21.77 0.24 15.39
CA ILE A 156 -22.17 0.41 13.98
C ILE A 156 -21.00 0.63 13.00
N TYR A 157 -19.92 1.30 13.41
CA TYR A 157 -18.71 1.54 12.65
C TYR A 157 -17.88 0.26 12.52
N GLY A 158 -17.75 -0.52 13.59
CA GLY A 158 -17.08 -1.82 13.53
C GLY A 158 -17.83 -2.85 12.69
N SER A 159 -19.16 -2.85 12.77
CA SER A 159 -20.02 -3.63 11.87
C SER A 159 -19.85 -3.18 10.41
N PHE A 160 -19.84 -1.87 10.17
CA PHE A 160 -19.60 -1.31 8.84
C PHE A 160 -18.24 -1.72 8.25
N LEU A 161 -17.15 -1.70 9.03
CA LEU A 161 -15.85 -2.16 8.54
C LEU A 161 -15.85 -3.64 8.18
N GLN A 162 -16.48 -4.48 9.01
CA GLN A 162 -16.60 -5.91 8.71
C GLN A 162 -17.38 -6.17 7.43
N ASP A 163 -18.52 -5.48 7.24
CA ASP A 163 -19.31 -5.54 6.01
C ASP A 163 -18.46 -5.17 4.78
N VAL A 164 -17.72 -4.05 4.85
CA VAL A 164 -16.88 -3.58 3.73
C VAL A 164 -15.74 -4.55 3.44
N LEU A 165 -15.05 -5.07 4.44
CA LEU A 165 -13.98 -6.05 4.25
C LEU A 165 -14.52 -7.34 3.63
N GLN A 166 -15.68 -7.81 4.08
CA GLN A 166 -16.33 -8.98 3.51
C GLN A 166 -16.74 -8.77 2.05
N ASP A 167 -17.37 -7.63 1.73
CA ASP A 167 -17.80 -7.28 0.36
C ASP A 167 -16.61 -7.17 -0.61
N GLU A 168 -15.44 -6.73 -0.12
CA GLU A 168 -14.20 -6.65 -0.90
C GLU A 168 -13.39 -7.95 -0.93
N GLY A 169 -13.88 -9.03 -0.29
CA GLY A 169 -13.23 -10.33 -0.25
C GLY A 169 -11.96 -10.38 0.62
N VAL A 170 -11.87 -9.49 1.62
CA VAL A 170 -10.78 -9.44 2.60
C VAL A 170 -11.19 -10.20 3.85
N SER A 171 -10.44 -11.25 4.19
CA SER A 171 -10.65 -11.97 5.46
C SER A 171 -10.23 -11.09 6.66
N PHE A 172 -10.85 -11.28 7.81
CA PHE A 172 -10.57 -10.48 9.01
C PHE A 172 -10.24 -11.37 10.22
N VAL A 173 -9.22 -10.97 10.99
CA VAL A 173 -8.85 -11.59 12.27
C VAL A 173 -8.80 -10.49 13.34
N GLU A 174 -9.68 -10.62 14.32
CA GLU A 174 -9.79 -9.68 15.42
C GLU A 174 -8.61 -9.81 16.39
N MET A 175 -8.07 -8.67 16.82
CA MET A 175 -7.14 -8.60 17.95
C MET A 175 -7.94 -8.43 19.23
N VAL A 176 -7.84 -9.41 20.12
CA VAL A 176 -8.64 -9.50 21.34
C VAL A 176 -7.72 -9.65 22.55
N ASP A 177 -8.16 -9.20 23.73
CA ASP A 177 -7.58 -9.63 24.99
C ASP A 177 -8.30 -10.88 25.53
N ASP A 178 -7.67 -11.64 26.42
CA ASP A 178 -8.27 -12.83 27.03
C ASP A 178 -9.46 -12.49 27.97
N LEU A 179 -9.79 -11.21 28.18
CA LEU A 179 -10.77 -10.70 29.14
C LEU A 179 -12.01 -10.05 28.49
N GLN A 180 -12.19 -10.22 27.17
CA GLN A 180 -13.24 -9.57 26.34
C GLN A 180 -14.65 -9.60 26.95
N ALA A 181 -15.00 -10.65 27.69
CA ALA A 181 -16.35 -10.85 28.21
C ALA A 181 -16.83 -9.80 29.22
N VAL A 182 -15.95 -8.92 29.74
CA VAL A 182 -16.29 -8.02 30.86
C VAL A 182 -16.26 -6.51 30.50
N ARG A 183 -15.77 -6.11 29.31
CA ARG A 183 -15.36 -4.70 29.07
C ARG A 183 -15.88 -4.02 27.79
N SER A 184 -16.73 -4.70 27.02
CA SER A 184 -17.23 -4.27 25.69
C SER A 184 -17.94 -2.90 25.62
N GLU A 185 -18.27 -2.27 26.75
CA GLU A 185 -19.02 -1.00 26.78
C GLU A 185 -18.15 0.26 26.97
N THR A 186 -16.84 0.12 27.14
CA THR A 186 -15.95 1.28 27.36
C THR A 186 -15.43 1.87 26.03
N GLU A 187 -15.25 3.19 25.96
CA GLU A 187 -14.75 3.91 24.77
C GLU A 187 -13.39 3.38 24.26
N ALA A 188 -12.60 2.75 25.14
CA ALA A 188 -11.30 2.14 24.81
C ALA A 188 -11.40 0.93 23.86
N TYR A 189 -12.59 0.33 23.70
CA TYR A 189 -12.85 -0.81 22.83
C TYR A 189 -13.69 -0.43 21.59
N GLN A 190 -14.02 0.85 21.39
CA GLN A 190 -14.72 1.31 20.20
C GLN A 190 -13.80 1.34 18.97
N THR A 191 -14.38 1.17 17.78
CA THR A 191 -13.66 1.31 16.51
C THR A 191 -13.02 2.69 16.40
N LEU A 192 -11.79 2.75 15.88
CA LEU A 192 -11.13 4.03 15.67
C LEU A 192 -11.85 4.81 14.56
N LEU A 193 -12.16 6.08 14.84
CA LEU A 193 -12.64 7.02 13.84
C LEU A 193 -11.52 7.98 13.45
N CYS A 194 -11.40 8.23 12.15
CA CYS A 194 -10.48 9.21 11.58
C CYS A 194 -11.29 10.24 10.78
N TRP A 195 -11.23 11.50 11.18
CA TRP A 195 -11.85 12.58 10.43
C TRP A 195 -10.93 12.99 9.29
N VAL A 196 -11.42 12.80 8.06
CA VAL A 196 -10.74 13.18 6.83
C VAL A 196 -11.38 14.46 6.31
N LEU A 197 -10.74 15.58 6.62
CA LEU A 197 -11.26 16.92 6.36
C LEU A 197 -10.67 17.47 5.06
N VAL A 198 -11.52 17.90 4.16
CA VAL A 198 -11.14 18.44 2.84
C VAL A 198 -11.53 19.92 2.78
N ASP A 199 -10.56 20.80 2.55
CA ASP A 199 -10.84 22.23 2.40
C ASP A 199 -11.11 22.64 0.93
N PRO A 200 -11.56 23.88 0.67
CA PRO A 200 -11.85 24.35 -0.70
C PRO A 200 -10.62 24.41 -1.63
N LEU A 201 -9.41 24.25 -1.08
CA LEU A 201 -8.16 24.15 -1.84
C LEU A 201 -7.75 22.69 -2.09
N HIS A 202 -8.64 21.73 -1.79
CA HIS A 202 -8.41 20.29 -1.88
C HIS A 202 -7.22 19.81 -1.04
N ARG A 203 -6.97 20.49 0.09
CA ARG A 203 -6.00 20.00 1.09
C ARG A 203 -6.71 19.14 2.11
N HIS A 204 -5.98 18.15 2.62
CA HIS A 204 -6.49 17.19 3.59
C HIS A 204 -5.93 17.44 4.99
N GLY A 205 -6.81 17.31 5.98
CA GLY A 205 -6.46 17.20 7.39
C GLY A 205 -6.99 15.88 7.94
N PHE A 206 -6.11 15.12 8.61
CA PHE A 206 -6.46 13.87 9.27
C PHE A 206 -6.41 14.06 10.77
N CYS A 207 -7.48 13.65 11.45
CA CYS A 207 -7.56 13.71 12.91
C CYS A 207 -8.35 12.52 13.43
N SER A 208 -7.71 11.69 14.24
CA SER A 208 -8.37 10.62 14.97
C SER A 208 -8.49 10.97 16.45
N ARG A 209 -9.23 10.16 17.22
CA ARG A 209 -9.20 10.25 18.69
C ARG A 209 -7.81 9.98 19.26
N ALA A 210 -6.98 9.18 18.58
CA ALA A 210 -5.61 8.90 19.00
C ALA A 210 -4.70 10.15 18.96
N ASP A 211 -5.01 11.15 18.14
CA ASP A 211 -4.25 12.42 18.11
C ASP A 211 -4.37 13.26 19.40
N PHE A 212 -5.28 12.89 20.33
CA PHE A 212 -5.55 13.62 21.57
C PHE A 212 -5.19 12.82 22.84
N SER A 213 -4.51 11.68 22.68
CA SER A 213 -4.05 10.79 23.75
C SER A 213 -2.54 10.62 23.67
N ASP A 214 -1.86 10.58 24.82
CA ASP A 214 -0.44 10.19 24.87
C ASP A 214 -0.25 8.67 24.81
N GLU A 215 -1.33 7.91 25.04
CA GLU A 215 -1.35 6.43 25.01
C GLU A 215 -1.97 5.91 23.71
N PRO A 216 -1.46 4.79 23.15
CA PRO A 216 -2.05 4.14 21.98
C PRO A 216 -3.52 3.75 22.20
N ALA A 217 -4.33 3.83 21.15
CA ALA A 217 -5.78 3.63 21.23
C ALA A 217 -6.19 2.27 21.81
N PHE A 218 -5.39 1.23 21.56
CA PHE A 218 -5.62 -0.13 22.00
C PHE A 218 -4.43 -0.67 22.82
N SER A 219 -3.88 0.16 23.73
CA SER A 219 -2.77 -0.21 24.62
C SER A 219 -3.04 -1.42 25.53
N TRP A 220 -4.30 -1.87 25.62
CA TRP A 220 -4.69 -3.11 26.29
C TRP A 220 -4.33 -4.37 25.50
N ILE A 221 -4.11 -4.27 24.18
CA ILE A 221 -3.62 -5.36 23.32
C ILE A 221 -2.10 -5.48 23.48
N ASN A 222 -1.67 -6.42 24.32
CA ASN A 222 -0.26 -6.55 24.70
C ASN A 222 0.41 -7.84 24.22
N ASP A 223 -0.38 -8.84 23.81
CA ASP A 223 0.12 -10.15 23.40
C ASP A 223 -0.48 -10.60 22.07
N LEU A 224 0.34 -11.32 21.29
CA LEU A 224 -0.12 -11.97 20.07
C LEU A 224 -0.97 -13.19 20.43
N SER A 225 -2.29 -13.04 20.27
CA SER A 225 -3.26 -14.13 20.42
C SER A 225 -2.94 -15.30 19.48
N ARG A 226 -3.52 -16.47 19.75
CA ARG A 226 -3.36 -17.66 18.90
C ARG A 226 -3.75 -17.37 17.44
N ASP A 227 -4.86 -16.68 17.23
CA ASP A 227 -5.40 -16.43 15.89
C ASP A 227 -4.57 -15.41 15.12
N VAL A 228 -4.09 -14.35 15.80
CA VAL A 228 -3.12 -13.40 15.23
C VAL A 228 -1.82 -14.11 14.82
N ARG A 229 -1.31 -15.03 15.65
CA ARG A 229 -0.13 -15.83 15.29
C ARG A 229 -0.38 -16.73 14.09
N LEU A 230 -1.54 -17.39 14.02
CA LEU A 230 -1.89 -18.24 12.88
C LEU A 230 -2.01 -17.41 11.58
N ALA A 231 -2.66 -16.26 11.66
CA ALA A 231 -2.76 -15.28 10.58
C ALA A 231 -1.38 -14.89 10.05
N ILE A 232 -0.48 -14.39 10.91
CA ILE A 232 0.89 -13.99 10.50
C ILE A 232 1.63 -15.18 9.88
N LYS A 233 1.51 -16.38 10.46
CA LYS A 233 2.19 -17.59 9.98
C LYS A 233 1.73 -18.02 8.59
N GLN A 234 0.43 -17.91 8.29
CA GLN A 234 -0.15 -18.31 7.01
C GLN A 234 0.08 -17.28 5.88
N SER A 235 0.48 -16.05 6.23
CA SER A 235 0.72 -14.97 5.26
C SER A 235 2.11 -14.99 4.65
N LYS A 236 2.21 -14.68 3.35
CA LYS A 236 3.48 -14.44 2.65
C LYS A 236 4.08 -13.09 3.06
N ILE A 237 3.23 -12.06 3.17
CA ILE A 237 3.61 -10.69 3.56
C ILE A 237 2.81 -10.27 4.80
N LEU A 238 3.46 -9.61 5.75
CA LEU A 238 2.84 -8.80 6.80
C LEU A 238 3.18 -7.32 6.55
N VAL A 239 2.17 -6.48 6.35
CA VAL A 239 2.31 -5.03 6.20
C VAL A 239 2.10 -4.36 7.54
N VAL A 240 3.07 -3.52 7.91
CA VAL A 240 3.04 -2.66 9.09
C VAL A 240 3.24 -1.23 8.62
N ASN A 241 2.48 -0.27 9.15
CA ASN A 241 2.68 1.14 8.88
C ASN A 241 2.98 1.92 10.15
N GLY A 242 3.46 3.16 10.01
CA GLY A 242 3.77 4.02 11.15
C GLY A 242 2.54 4.44 11.97
N TYR A 243 1.35 4.46 11.39
CA TYR A 243 0.10 4.72 12.11
C TYR A 243 -0.31 3.58 13.05
N GLY A 244 0.25 2.37 12.86
CA GLY A 244 0.09 1.28 13.83
C GLY A 244 0.56 1.66 15.24
N PHE A 245 1.48 2.62 15.39
CA PHE A 245 1.93 3.13 16.69
C PHE A 245 0.91 4.01 17.41
N ASP A 246 -0.07 4.57 16.69
CA ASP A 246 -1.17 5.33 17.30
C ASP A 246 -2.21 4.39 17.94
N GLU A 247 -2.20 3.11 17.56
CA GLU A 247 -3.15 2.10 18.00
C GLU A 247 -2.54 1.05 18.92
N LEU A 248 -1.31 0.63 18.63
CA LEU A 248 -0.66 -0.52 19.26
C LEU A 248 0.62 -0.08 19.97
N SER A 249 0.94 -0.75 21.08
CA SER A 249 2.18 -0.46 21.81
C SER A 249 3.42 -0.79 20.96
N PRO A 250 4.53 -0.04 21.12
CA PRO A 250 5.79 -0.36 20.45
C PRO A 250 6.25 -1.82 20.70
N GLY A 251 5.99 -2.35 21.90
CA GLY A 251 6.29 -3.74 22.27
C GLY A 251 5.48 -4.77 21.47
N PHE A 252 4.20 -4.53 21.24
CA PHE A 252 3.35 -5.41 20.43
C PHE A 252 3.80 -5.42 18.96
N ILE A 253 4.10 -4.24 18.39
CA ILE A 253 4.57 -4.11 17.00
C ILE A 253 5.89 -4.86 16.81
N VAL A 254 6.85 -4.68 17.72
CA VAL A 254 8.13 -5.40 17.68
C VAL A 254 7.95 -6.91 17.85
N SER A 255 7.01 -7.34 18.69
CA SER A 255 6.68 -8.76 18.86
C SER A 255 6.09 -9.36 17.58
N SER A 256 5.22 -8.62 16.89
CA SER A 256 4.65 -8.99 15.59
C SER A 256 5.72 -9.15 14.52
N LEU A 257 6.63 -8.17 14.42
CA LEU A 257 7.80 -8.19 13.53
C LEU A 257 8.68 -9.42 13.77
N LYS A 258 9.08 -9.66 15.03
CA LYS A 258 9.94 -10.79 15.40
C LYS A 258 9.28 -12.12 15.09
N TYR A 259 7.99 -12.25 15.40
CA TYR A 259 7.24 -13.47 15.11
C TYR A 259 7.10 -13.72 13.61
N ALA A 260 6.79 -12.68 12.81
CA ALA A 260 6.73 -12.78 11.35
C ALA A 260 8.06 -13.29 10.78
N ILE A 261 9.19 -12.76 11.25
CA ILE A 261 10.53 -13.22 10.86
C ILE A 261 10.77 -14.68 11.23
N GLU A 262 10.42 -15.07 12.47
CA GLU A 262 10.58 -16.43 12.99
C GLU A 262 9.86 -17.47 12.11
N VAL A 263 8.64 -17.16 11.69
CA VAL A 263 7.79 -18.05 10.88
C VAL A 263 7.98 -17.88 9.36
N GLY A 264 8.95 -17.06 8.94
CA GLY A 264 9.30 -16.87 7.53
C GLY A 264 8.29 -16.05 6.73
N THR A 265 7.51 -15.20 7.38
CA THR A 265 6.67 -14.18 6.73
C THR A 265 7.53 -12.96 6.41
N SER A 266 7.46 -12.46 5.18
CA SER A 266 8.17 -11.22 4.80
C SER A 266 7.47 -10.00 5.41
N VAL A 267 8.23 -9.04 5.89
CA VAL A 267 7.67 -7.82 6.50
C VAL A 267 7.87 -6.62 5.60
N PHE A 268 6.78 -5.93 5.30
CA PHE A 268 6.75 -4.66 4.59
C PHE A 268 6.48 -3.57 5.61
N PHE A 269 7.34 -2.56 5.67
CA PHE A 269 7.18 -1.44 6.58
C PHE A 269 7.09 -0.12 5.82
N ASP A 270 5.96 0.58 6.02
CA ASP A 270 5.74 1.94 5.56
C ASP A 270 5.69 2.88 6.78
N PRO A 271 6.80 3.53 7.17
CA PRO A 271 6.80 4.41 8.34
C PRO A 271 5.84 5.60 8.18
N GLY A 272 5.49 5.98 6.93
CA GLY A 272 4.65 7.12 6.62
C GLY A 272 5.11 8.42 7.30
N PRO A 273 4.21 9.40 7.43
CA PRO A 273 4.48 10.67 8.12
C PRO A 273 4.88 10.49 9.59
N LYS A 274 4.45 9.39 10.21
CA LYS A 274 4.77 9.05 11.60
C LYS A 274 6.24 8.71 11.81
N GLY A 275 6.97 8.27 10.77
CA GLY A 275 8.41 7.98 10.87
C GLY A 275 9.21 9.13 11.48
N LYS A 276 8.89 10.37 11.11
CA LYS A 276 9.55 11.58 11.66
C LYS A 276 9.23 11.80 13.14
N SER A 277 7.96 11.67 13.54
CA SER A 277 7.59 11.86 14.95
C SER A 277 8.17 10.75 15.83
N LEU A 278 8.17 9.51 15.32
CA LEU A 278 8.69 8.34 16.02
C LEU A 278 10.21 8.41 16.21
N SER A 279 10.96 9.01 15.27
CA SER A 279 12.42 9.17 15.40
C SER A 279 12.83 10.16 16.49
N THR A 280 11.91 11.00 16.95
CA THR A 280 12.09 11.91 18.08
C THR A 280 11.10 11.64 19.22
N GLY A 281 10.42 10.49 19.20
CA GLY A 281 9.40 10.10 20.17
C GLY A 281 9.99 9.60 21.49
N THR A 282 9.22 8.80 22.20
CA THR A 282 9.68 8.07 23.39
C THR A 282 10.86 7.13 23.04
N PRO A 283 11.71 6.77 24.02
CA PRO A 283 12.76 5.78 23.81
C PRO A 283 12.24 4.47 23.21
N GLU A 284 11.07 4.01 23.64
CA GLU A 284 10.41 2.80 23.17
C GLU A 284 10.00 2.90 21.70
N GLU A 285 9.38 4.02 21.29
CA GLU A 285 9.05 4.29 19.88
C GLU A 285 10.29 4.36 19.00
N GLN A 286 11.35 5.06 19.45
CA GLN A 286 12.60 5.16 18.71
C GLN A 286 13.26 3.79 18.54
N MET A 287 13.27 2.95 19.58
CA MET A 287 13.80 1.59 19.51
C MET A 287 12.99 0.72 18.54
N ALA A 288 11.66 0.77 18.62
CA ALA A 288 10.77 -0.01 17.76
C ALA A 288 10.84 0.43 16.29
N LEU A 289 10.88 1.75 16.01
CA LEU A 289 11.10 2.28 14.66
C LEU A 289 12.43 1.78 14.09
N ASN A 290 13.51 1.89 14.87
CA ASN A 290 14.83 1.42 14.46
C ASN A 290 14.85 -0.09 14.17
N GLU A 291 14.14 -0.89 14.97
CA GLU A 291 14.03 -2.34 14.74
C GLU A 291 13.28 -2.63 13.43
N LEU A 292 12.15 -1.97 13.18
CA LEU A 292 11.38 -2.12 11.93
C LEU A 292 12.21 -1.72 10.70
N LEU A 293 12.92 -0.59 10.76
CA LEU A 293 13.79 -0.14 9.66
C LEU A 293 14.93 -1.14 9.38
N LYS A 294 15.43 -1.83 10.42
CA LYS A 294 16.53 -2.80 10.30
C LYS A 294 16.10 -4.18 9.84
N MET A 295 14.90 -4.59 10.25
CA MET A 295 14.47 -5.98 10.21
C MET A 295 13.30 -6.23 9.25
N SER A 296 12.80 -5.22 8.55
CA SER A 296 11.81 -5.41 7.48
C SER A 296 12.48 -5.88 6.19
N ASP A 297 11.79 -6.69 5.39
CA ASP A 297 12.28 -7.14 4.08
C ASP A 297 12.14 -6.02 3.02
N VAL A 298 11.08 -5.22 3.12
CA VAL A 298 10.78 -4.10 2.21
C VAL A 298 10.46 -2.85 3.01
N LEU A 299 11.12 -1.75 2.68
CA LEU A 299 10.79 -0.42 3.19
C LEU A 299 10.12 0.39 2.09
N LEU A 300 8.99 1.04 2.40
CA LEU A 300 8.27 1.90 1.45
C LEU A 300 8.15 3.30 2.06
N LEU A 301 8.72 4.31 1.40
CA LEU A 301 8.73 5.68 1.91
C LEU A 301 8.45 6.65 0.78
N THR A 302 7.94 7.84 1.08
CA THR A 302 8.03 8.97 0.16
C THR A 302 9.44 9.59 0.20
N SER A 303 9.79 10.39 -0.81
CA SER A 303 11.08 11.11 -0.82
C SER A 303 11.27 11.96 0.43
N ASP A 304 10.22 12.67 0.87
CA ASP A 304 10.27 13.56 2.03
C ASP A 304 10.43 12.77 3.34
N GLU A 305 9.78 11.60 3.44
CA GLU A 305 9.92 10.68 4.58
C GLU A 305 11.34 10.10 4.66
N ALA A 306 11.90 9.67 3.53
CA ALA A 306 13.26 9.14 3.46
C ALA A 306 14.29 10.21 3.81
N GLU A 307 14.15 11.44 3.30
CA GLU A 307 14.99 12.58 3.69
C GLU A 307 14.86 12.85 5.19
N SER A 308 13.64 12.84 5.74
CA SER A 308 13.43 13.07 7.17
C SER A 308 14.09 12.04 8.07
N LEU A 309 14.24 10.78 7.63
CA LEU A 309 14.85 9.71 8.42
C LEU A 309 16.38 9.61 8.22
N THR A 310 16.91 10.14 7.12
CA THR A 310 18.32 9.99 6.75
C THR A 310 19.11 11.30 6.80
N GLY A 311 18.43 12.45 6.68
CA GLY A 311 19.03 13.76 6.43
C GLY A 311 19.54 13.93 4.99
N ILE A 312 19.20 13.01 4.08
CA ILE A 312 19.72 12.99 2.70
C ILE A 312 18.60 13.36 1.73
N GLY A 313 18.74 14.49 1.03
CA GLY A 313 17.72 14.98 0.09
C GLY A 313 17.71 14.30 -1.28
N ASN A 314 18.77 13.56 -1.66
CA ASN A 314 18.72 12.73 -2.88
C ASN A 314 18.02 11.40 -2.55
N PRO A 315 16.87 11.08 -3.19
CA PRO A 315 16.09 9.89 -2.86
C PRO A 315 16.83 8.57 -3.10
N VAL A 316 17.72 8.49 -4.09
CA VAL A 316 18.52 7.27 -4.33
C VAL A 316 19.50 7.06 -3.19
N LEU A 317 20.26 8.11 -2.83
CA LEU A 317 21.23 8.05 -1.74
C LEU A 317 20.55 7.79 -0.38
N ALA A 318 19.40 8.42 -0.13
CA ALA A 318 18.59 8.15 1.05
C ALA A 318 18.14 6.68 1.11
N GLY A 319 17.67 6.14 -0.02
CA GLY A 319 17.29 4.74 -0.16
C GLY A 319 18.45 3.77 0.08
N GLN A 320 19.63 4.08 -0.49
CA GLN A 320 20.85 3.30 -0.28
C GLN A 320 21.31 3.31 1.18
N GLU A 321 21.23 4.46 1.86
CA GLU A 321 21.55 4.55 3.29
C GLU A 321 20.58 3.73 4.15
N LEU A 322 19.28 3.76 3.86
CA LEU A 322 18.29 2.91 4.53
C LEU A 322 18.55 1.42 4.27
N LEU A 323 18.87 1.05 3.03
CA LEU A 323 19.22 -0.32 2.67
C LEU A 323 20.46 -0.80 3.44
N LYS A 324 21.49 0.04 3.54
CA LYS A 324 22.73 -0.24 4.27
C LYS A 324 22.51 -0.41 5.78
N ARG A 325 21.62 0.40 6.38
CA ARG A 325 21.21 0.26 7.79
C ARG A 325 20.37 -1.01 8.02
N GLY A 326 19.67 -1.47 6.99
CA GLY A 326 18.78 -2.61 6.99
C GLY A 326 19.47 -3.97 6.93
N SER A 327 19.64 -4.64 8.07
CA SER A 327 20.27 -5.98 8.10
C SER A 327 19.48 -7.08 7.39
N ARG A 328 18.16 -6.93 7.27
CA ARG A 328 17.28 -7.85 6.51
C ARG A 328 16.72 -7.21 5.23
N THR A 329 16.83 -5.90 5.09
CA THR A 329 16.18 -5.14 4.02
C THR A 329 16.71 -5.56 2.65
N LYS A 330 15.79 -5.95 1.78
CA LYS A 330 16.08 -6.36 0.41
C LYS A 330 15.75 -5.22 -0.55
N TRP A 331 14.59 -4.61 -0.36
CA TRP A 331 14.07 -3.54 -1.21
C TRP A 331 13.83 -2.28 -0.38
N VAL A 332 14.30 -1.14 -0.88
CA VAL A 332 13.85 0.18 -0.41
C VAL A 332 13.18 0.87 -1.58
N ILE A 333 11.92 1.24 -1.41
CA ILE A 333 11.12 1.88 -2.45
C ILE A 333 10.81 3.30 -2.05
N ILE A 334 11.18 4.25 -2.90
CA ILE A 334 10.97 5.68 -2.71
C ILE A 334 9.88 6.17 -3.68
N LYS A 335 8.74 6.59 -3.12
CA LYS A 335 7.58 7.17 -3.80
C LYS A 335 7.81 8.67 -3.99
N MET A 336 7.61 9.18 -5.21
CA MET A 336 7.85 10.59 -5.55
C MET A 336 6.62 11.24 -6.22
N GLY A 337 5.43 10.75 -5.90
CA GLY A 337 4.16 11.27 -6.43
C GLY A 337 4.10 11.20 -7.96
N SER A 338 3.82 12.34 -8.60
CA SER A 338 3.75 12.44 -10.07
C SER A 338 5.07 12.14 -10.78
N LYS A 339 6.20 12.13 -10.07
CA LYS A 339 7.51 11.74 -10.62
C LYS A 339 7.74 10.22 -10.63
N GLY A 340 6.81 9.43 -10.10
CA GLY A 340 6.92 7.97 -10.08
C GLY A 340 7.65 7.45 -8.84
N SER A 341 8.48 6.43 -9.01
CA SER A 341 9.09 5.71 -7.90
C SER A 341 10.42 5.05 -8.25
N ILE A 342 11.26 4.84 -7.23
CA ILE A 342 12.57 4.19 -7.32
C ILE A 342 12.58 2.97 -6.40
N LEU A 343 13.12 1.85 -6.86
CA LEU A 343 13.38 0.64 -6.06
C LEU A 343 14.89 0.39 -6.01
N ILE A 344 15.45 0.44 -4.82
CA ILE A 344 16.86 0.24 -4.53
C ILE A 344 17.07 -1.15 -3.92
N THR A 345 18.06 -1.87 -4.45
CA THR A 345 18.55 -3.16 -3.92
C THR A 345 20.08 -3.16 -3.85
N LEU A 346 20.66 -4.22 -3.27
CA LEU A 346 22.11 -4.39 -3.26
C LEU A 346 22.68 -4.60 -4.67
N SER A 347 21.88 -5.13 -5.60
CA SER A 347 22.30 -5.41 -6.98
C SER A 347 22.16 -4.23 -7.93
N GLY A 348 21.31 -3.25 -7.61
CA GLY A 348 21.03 -2.13 -8.50
C GLY A 348 19.76 -1.38 -8.16
N THR A 349 19.47 -0.38 -8.98
CA THR A 349 18.38 0.57 -8.78
C THR A 349 17.47 0.59 -10.01
N SER A 350 16.17 0.42 -9.81
CA SER A 350 15.14 0.56 -10.85
C SER A 350 14.35 1.84 -10.63
N TYR A 351 14.05 2.59 -11.69
CA TYR A 351 13.20 3.77 -11.66
C TYR A 351 12.09 3.66 -12.70
N ALA A 352 10.86 3.95 -12.27
CA ALA A 352 9.72 4.03 -13.14
C ALA A 352 9.02 5.38 -12.97
N PRO A 353 8.80 6.14 -14.05
CA PRO A 353 7.94 7.32 -14.03
C PRO A 353 6.50 6.97 -13.67
N SER A 354 5.76 7.94 -13.12
CA SER A 354 4.31 7.77 -12.91
C SER A 354 3.55 7.85 -14.24
N TYR A 355 2.27 7.49 -14.24
CA TYR A 355 1.39 7.70 -15.39
C TYR A 355 0.80 9.11 -15.34
N LYS A 356 0.61 9.73 -16.51
CA LYS A 356 -0.08 11.01 -16.65
C LYS A 356 -1.58 10.79 -16.46
N VAL A 357 -2.14 11.44 -15.44
CA VAL A 357 -3.56 11.36 -15.09
C VAL A 357 -4.07 12.72 -14.65
N THR A 358 -5.38 12.93 -14.78
CA THR A 358 -6.07 14.04 -14.09
C THR A 358 -6.29 13.63 -12.64
N ILE A 359 -5.73 14.41 -11.72
CA ILE A 359 -5.80 14.15 -10.28
C ILE A 359 -7.10 14.76 -9.73
N ILE A 360 -7.87 13.97 -9.00
CA ILE A 360 -9.06 14.41 -8.25
C ILE A 360 -8.72 14.44 -6.76
N ASP A 361 -8.18 13.36 -6.23
CA ASP A 361 -7.78 13.22 -4.83
C ASP A 361 -6.49 12.38 -4.76
N THR A 362 -5.73 12.46 -3.67
CA THR A 362 -4.49 11.68 -3.48
C THR A 362 -4.53 10.76 -2.26
N VAL A 363 -5.63 10.79 -1.49
CA VAL A 363 -5.85 9.86 -0.37
C VAL A 363 -5.86 8.42 -0.89
N GLY A 364 -5.17 7.51 -0.19
CA GLY A 364 -5.09 6.10 -0.55
C GLY A 364 -4.14 5.75 -1.72
N CYS A 365 -3.52 6.73 -2.39
CA CYS A 365 -2.56 6.46 -3.47
C CYS A 365 -1.33 5.68 -2.98
N GLY A 366 -0.83 6.02 -1.79
CA GLY A 366 0.29 5.32 -1.15
C GLY A 366 -0.06 3.88 -0.77
N ASP A 367 -1.22 3.68 -0.16
CA ASP A 367 -1.72 2.37 0.24
C ASP A 367 -1.93 1.44 -0.97
N SER A 368 -2.53 1.98 -2.04
CA SER A 368 -2.76 1.26 -3.29
C SER A 368 -1.44 0.93 -4.00
N PHE A 369 -0.43 1.80 -3.88
CA PHE A 369 0.93 1.52 -4.34
C PHE A 369 1.56 0.37 -3.56
N VAL A 370 1.43 0.33 -2.22
CA VAL A 370 1.95 -0.77 -1.37
C VAL A 370 1.33 -2.11 -1.78
N ALA A 371 0.02 -2.14 -2.02
CA ALA A 371 -0.69 -3.33 -2.49
C ALA A 371 -0.12 -3.88 -3.81
N ALA A 372 0.18 -2.99 -4.76
CA ALA A 372 0.77 -3.37 -6.04
C ALA A 372 2.24 -3.81 -5.94
N VAL A 373 3.01 -3.24 -5.02
CA VAL A 373 4.36 -3.77 -4.70
C VAL A 373 4.26 -5.18 -4.15
N ALA A 374 3.31 -5.43 -3.25
CA ALA A 374 3.07 -6.77 -2.70
C ALA A 374 2.68 -7.77 -3.81
N PHE A 375 1.87 -7.34 -4.79
CA PHE A 375 1.54 -8.14 -5.97
C PHE A 375 2.81 -8.55 -6.75
N GLY A 376 3.66 -7.58 -7.09
CA GLY A 376 4.92 -7.86 -7.79
C GLY A 376 5.85 -8.77 -6.99
N PHE A 377 5.93 -8.58 -5.68
CA PHE A 377 6.74 -9.41 -4.78
C PHE A 377 6.26 -10.85 -4.71
N VAL A 378 4.95 -11.07 -4.48
CA VAL A 378 4.34 -12.42 -4.39
C VAL A 378 4.50 -13.18 -5.70
N HIS A 379 4.37 -12.50 -6.84
CA HIS A 379 4.53 -13.10 -8.16
C HIS A 379 5.97 -13.12 -8.69
N LYS A 380 6.95 -12.68 -7.88
CA LYS A 380 8.38 -12.64 -8.23
C LYS A 380 8.64 -11.91 -9.56
N MET A 381 7.92 -10.82 -9.77
CA MET A 381 8.05 -10.01 -10.97
C MET A 381 9.38 -9.26 -10.97
N PRO A 382 9.95 -8.94 -12.15
CA PRO A 382 11.09 -8.03 -12.23
C PRO A 382 10.79 -6.70 -11.53
N MET A 383 11.81 -6.08 -10.94
CA MET A 383 11.66 -4.83 -10.16
C MET A 383 11.00 -3.72 -10.97
N ILE A 384 11.41 -3.56 -12.23
CA ILE A 384 10.84 -2.56 -13.13
C ILE A 384 9.35 -2.81 -13.44
N HIS A 385 8.95 -4.08 -13.52
CA HIS A 385 7.56 -4.48 -13.74
C HIS A 385 6.72 -4.20 -12.49
N THR A 386 7.27 -4.47 -11.31
CA THR A 386 6.64 -4.17 -10.02
C THR A 386 6.37 -2.67 -9.88
N LEU A 387 7.36 -1.82 -10.18
CA LEU A 387 7.18 -0.36 -10.14
C LEU A 387 6.18 0.14 -11.19
N ALA A 388 6.18 -0.44 -12.40
CA ALA A 388 5.21 -0.08 -13.45
C ALA A 388 3.76 -0.31 -13.00
N ILE A 389 3.47 -1.45 -12.36
CA ILE A 389 2.12 -1.73 -11.82
C ILE A 389 1.85 -0.81 -10.62
N ALA A 390 2.80 -0.65 -9.70
CA ALA A 390 2.60 0.16 -8.51
C ALA A 390 2.31 1.63 -8.82
N ASN A 391 3.05 2.22 -9.77
CA ASN A 391 2.77 3.56 -10.27
C ASN A 391 1.40 3.65 -10.96
N ALA A 392 1.00 2.63 -11.73
CA ALA A 392 -0.31 2.62 -12.40
C ALA A 392 -1.45 2.57 -11.39
N VAL A 393 -1.36 1.71 -10.36
CA VAL A 393 -2.39 1.55 -9.34
C VAL A 393 -2.50 2.79 -8.45
N GLY A 394 -1.36 3.37 -8.06
CA GLY A 394 -1.34 4.65 -7.35
C GLY A 394 -1.94 5.79 -8.19
N ALA A 395 -1.55 5.91 -9.46
CA ALA A 395 -2.10 6.92 -10.37
C ALA A 395 -3.59 6.72 -10.65
N ALA A 396 -4.05 5.49 -10.82
CA ALA A 396 -5.48 5.18 -10.99
C ALA A 396 -6.30 5.55 -9.76
N THR A 397 -5.74 5.40 -8.56
CA THR A 397 -6.40 5.79 -7.31
C THR A 397 -6.56 7.31 -7.26
N ALA A 398 -5.56 8.05 -7.75
CA ALA A 398 -5.60 9.50 -7.79
C ALA A 398 -6.71 10.08 -8.70
N MET A 399 -7.29 9.25 -9.57
CA MET A 399 -8.40 9.63 -10.45
C MET A 399 -9.77 9.49 -9.77
N GLY A 400 -9.83 8.92 -8.56
CA GLY A 400 -11.03 8.83 -7.72
C GLY A 400 -11.05 9.90 -6.63
N CYS A 401 -12.11 9.92 -5.83
CA CYS A 401 -12.23 10.78 -4.65
C CYS A 401 -12.25 9.91 -3.39
N GLY A 402 -11.37 10.20 -2.42
CA GLY A 402 -11.21 9.43 -1.20
C GLY A 402 -10.49 8.09 -1.36
N ALA A 403 -10.46 7.31 -0.28
CA ALA A 403 -9.90 5.95 -0.23
C ALA A 403 -10.98 4.92 0.18
N GLY A 404 -10.60 3.84 0.84
CA GLY A 404 -11.49 2.73 1.17
C GLY A 404 -12.03 2.06 -0.08
N ARG A 405 -13.36 2.06 -0.24
CA ARG A 405 -14.01 1.51 -1.43
C ARG A 405 -13.70 2.29 -2.71
N ASN A 406 -13.14 3.50 -2.59
CA ASN A 406 -12.81 4.37 -3.72
C ASN A 406 -11.37 4.20 -4.26
N VAL A 407 -10.56 3.31 -3.67
CA VAL A 407 -9.24 2.96 -4.25
C VAL A 407 -9.37 2.38 -5.66
N ALA A 408 -8.29 2.40 -6.45
CA ALA A 408 -8.36 1.99 -7.86
C ALA A 408 -8.99 0.61 -8.08
N THR A 409 -9.83 0.51 -9.11
CA THR A 409 -10.29 -0.80 -9.60
C THR A 409 -9.23 -1.43 -10.50
N PHE A 410 -9.25 -2.76 -10.58
CA PHE A 410 -8.43 -3.52 -11.53
C PHE A 410 -8.53 -2.97 -12.95
N THR A 411 -9.75 -2.68 -13.42
CA THR A 411 -10.01 -2.20 -14.78
C THR A 411 -9.32 -0.87 -15.01
N LYS A 412 -9.40 0.06 -14.04
CA LYS A 412 -8.77 1.38 -14.17
C LYS A 412 -7.25 1.29 -14.22
N ALA A 413 -6.64 0.49 -13.35
CA ALA A 413 -5.19 0.26 -13.38
C ALA A 413 -4.74 -0.38 -14.70
N MET A 414 -5.51 -1.35 -15.20
CA MET A 414 -5.24 -2.03 -16.47
C MET A 414 -5.34 -1.08 -17.67
N GLU A 415 -6.34 -0.19 -17.69
CA GLU A 415 -6.47 0.86 -18.72
C GLU A 415 -5.23 1.76 -18.77
N LEU A 416 -4.73 2.21 -17.61
CA LEU A 416 -3.53 3.06 -17.57
C LEU A 416 -2.29 2.33 -18.07
N ILE A 417 -2.07 1.09 -17.64
CA ILE A 417 -0.95 0.27 -18.11
C ILE A 417 -1.00 0.11 -19.64
N LYS A 418 -2.17 -0.20 -20.19
CA LYS A 418 -2.36 -0.37 -21.64
C LYS A 418 -2.22 0.94 -22.42
N ALA A 419 -2.63 2.07 -21.85
CA ALA A 419 -2.47 3.38 -22.47
C ALA A 419 -1.01 3.84 -22.52
N GLY A 420 -0.19 3.45 -21.54
CA GLY A 420 1.26 3.66 -21.56
C GLY A 420 1.72 5.13 -21.50
N ASP A 421 0.85 6.06 -21.08
CA ASP A 421 1.17 7.49 -21.05
C ASP A 421 1.97 7.86 -19.80
N LEU A 422 3.30 7.68 -19.86
CA LEU A 422 4.21 7.99 -18.75
C LEU A 422 4.52 9.49 -18.60
N ASN A 423 4.63 9.94 -17.35
CA ASN A 423 5.08 11.27 -16.95
C ASN A 423 6.61 11.36 -16.87
N GLU A 424 7.27 11.19 -18.01
CA GLU A 424 8.73 11.25 -18.12
C GLU A 424 9.26 12.67 -17.95
N ASP A 425 10.37 12.78 -17.22
CA ASP A 425 11.13 14.02 -17.02
C ASP A 425 12.63 13.69 -17.07
N ASP A 426 13.19 13.69 -18.29
CA ASP A 426 14.59 13.38 -18.54
C ASP A 426 15.55 14.34 -17.83
N LYS A 427 15.12 15.58 -17.60
CA LYS A 427 15.94 16.56 -16.88
C LYS A 427 16.01 16.20 -15.41
N PHE A 428 14.87 15.95 -14.77
CA PHE A 428 14.84 15.50 -13.38
C PHE A 428 15.68 14.25 -13.17
N TRP A 429 15.57 13.28 -14.08
CA TRP A 429 16.34 12.04 -13.99
C TRP A 429 17.86 12.26 -14.12
N ARG A 430 18.30 13.05 -15.11
CA ARG A 430 19.72 13.41 -15.24
C ARG A 430 20.24 14.16 -14.01
N ASP A 431 19.51 15.17 -13.55
CA ASP A 431 19.89 15.95 -12.35
C ASP A 431 19.96 15.08 -11.08
N LEU A 432 19.17 14.00 -11.03
CA LEU A 432 19.17 13.03 -9.93
C LEU A 432 20.39 12.10 -10.00
N LEU A 433 20.72 11.61 -11.19
CA LEU A 433 21.83 10.68 -11.43
C LEU A 433 23.20 11.35 -11.40
N ASP A 434 23.34 12.59 -11.86
CA ASP A 434 24.61 13.34 -11.90
C ASP A 434 25.30 13.45 -10.53
N LYS A 435 24.54 13.28 -9.45
CA LYS A 435 25.03 13.34 -8.07
C LYS A 435 25.44 11.99 -7.50
N ILE A 436 25.27 10.90 -8.26
CA ILE A 436 25.56 9.54 -7.83
C ILE A 436 26.90 9.12 -8.42
N THR A 437 27.87 8.87 -7.55
CA THR A 437 29.24 8.52 -7.95
C THR A 437 29.52 7.01 -7.96
N GLU A 438 28.58 6.19 -7.49
CA GLU A 438 28.74 4.74 -7.40
C GLU A 438 28.28 4.04 -8.69
N VAL A 439 29.06 3.04 -9.12
CA VAL A 439 28.75 2.19 -10.28
C VAL A 439 27.76 1.10 -9.83
N GLN A 440 26.47 1.43 -9.78
CA GLN A 440 25.39 0.45 -9.70
C GLN A 440 24.67 0.35 -11.05
N GLU A 441 24.10 -0.81 -11.35
CA GLU A 441 23.22 -0.97 -12.51
C GLU A 441 21.94 -0.17 -12.31
N PHE A 442 21.66 0.76 -13.22
CA PHE A 442 20.43 1.54 -13.22
C PHE A 442 19.49 1.04 -14.31
N THR A 443 18.26 0.68 -13.94
CA THR A 443 17.21 0.32 -14.90
C THR A 443 16.16 1.43 -14.93
N LEU A 444 15.88 1.99 -16.11
CA LEU A 444 14.90 3.04 -16.31
C LEU A 444 13.75 2.53 -17.18
N LEU A 445 12.52 2.65 -16.70
CA LEU A 445 11.32 2.45 -17.52
C LEU A 445 11.09 3.71 -18.36
N SER A 446 10.98 3.55 -19.68
CA SER A 446 10.72 4.65 -20.60
C SER A 446 9.62 4.31 -21.58
N ARG A 447 8.93 5.31 -22.13
CA ARG A 447 7.99 5.16 -23.24
C ARG A 447 8.72 4.77 -24.53
N ASN A 448 9.92 5.30 -24.75
CA ASN A 448 10.67 5.14 -25.99
C ASN A 448 11.84 4.16 -25.82
N VAL A 449 12.30 3.59 -26.94
CA VAL A 449 13.62 2.95 -27.02
C VAL A 449 14.66 4.08 -26.97
N VAL A 450 15.20 4.34 -25.78
CA VAL A 450 16.27 5.34 -25.62
C VAL A 450 17.57 4.76 -26.18
N ASN A 451 18.12 5.42 -27.20
CA ASN A 451 19.47 5.10 -27.69
C ASN A 451 20.50 5.50 -26.62
N GLU A 452 21.20 4.50 -26.09
CA GLU A 452 22.42 4.55 -25.25
C GLU A 452 22.70 5.90 -24.55
N ILE A 453 22.03 6.12 -23.42
CA ILE A 453 22.49 7.12 -22.44
C ILE A 453 23.43 6.37 -21.49
N ASP A 454 24.72 6.33 -21.82
CA ASP A 454 25.79 5.81 -20.96
C ASP A 454 25.76 4.28 -20.68
N SER A 455 26.94 3.69 -20.53
CA SER A 455 27.12 2.23 -20.42
C SER A 455 26.54 1.58 -19.15
N ALA A 456 26.11 2.39 -18.17
CA ALA A 456 25.59 1.96 -16.88
C ALA A 456 24.05 2.05 -16.74
N LEU A 457 23.35 2.60 -17.75
CA LEU A 457 21.89 2.75 -17.74
C LEU A 457 21.23 1.77 -18.72
N ASN A 458 20.38 0.90 -18.18
CA ASN A 458 19.55 -0.02 -18.93
C ASN A 458 18.14 0.57 -19.09
N CYS A 459 17.79 1.02 -20.29
CA CYS A 459 16.46 1.54 -20.59
C CYS A 459 15.51 0.42 -21.06
N VAL A 460 14.40 0.23 -20.34
CA VAL A 460 13.37 -0.75 -20.64
C VAL A 460 12.16 -0.04 -21.24
N PRO A 461 11.82 -0.27 -22.52
CA PRO A 461 10.65 0.34 -23.12
C PRO A 461 9.36 -0.27 -22.55
N LEU A 462 8.42 0.56 -22.10
CA LEU A 462 7.16 0.13 -21.49
C LEU A 462 6.37 -0.82 -22.39
N GLU A 463 6.35 -0.55 -23.70
CA GLU A 463 5.65 -1.39 -24.68
C GLU A 463 6.12 -2.85 -24.67
N THR A 464 7.38 -3.10 -24.31
CA THR A 464 7.95 -4.45 -24.26
C THR A 464 7.46 -5.25 -23.05
N ILE A 465 7.05 -4.57 -21.97
CA ILE A 465 6.63 -5.22 -20.72
C ILE A 465 5.11 -5.31 -20.58
N ILE A 466 4.34 -4.46 -21.27
CA ILE A 466 2.86 -4.46 -21.21
C ILE A 466 2.25 -5.86 -21.39
N PRO A 467 2.64 -6.69 -22.38
CA PRO A 467 2.05 -8.01 -22.55
C PRO A 467 2.23 -8.92 -21.32
N GLU A 468 3.40 -8.86 -20.68
CA GLU A 468 3.66 -9.65 -19.47
C GLU A 468 2.86 -9.12 -18.27
N LEU A 469 2.84 -7.79 -18.07
CA LEU A 469 2.08 -7.16 -16.98
C LEU A 469 0.59 -7.52 -17.07
N THR A 470 0.01 -7.33 -18.26
CA THR A 470 -1.41 -7.57 -18.51
C THR A 470 -1.77 -9.03 -18.31
N SER A 471 -0.97 -9.96 -18.84
CA SER A 471 -1.17 -11.41 -18.67
C SER A 471 -1.11 -11.84 -17.19
N LYS A 472 -0.15 -11.33 -16.41
CA LYS A 472 -0.02 -11.65 -14.98
C LYS A 472 -1.21 -11.16 -14.17
N LEU A 473 -1.63 -9.91 -14.40
CA LEU A 473 -2.78 -9.30 -13.73
C LEU A 473 -4.09 -10.05 -14.08
N GLU A 474 -4.31 -10.36 -15.36
CA GLU A 474 -5.49 -11.11 -15.80
C GLU A 474 -5.54 -12.52 -15.20
N LEU A 475 -4.40 -13.22 -15.16
CA LEU A 475 -4.30 -14.55 -14.55
C LEU A 475 -4.60 -14.52 -13.04
N ALA A 476 -4.03 -13.56 -12.30
CA ALA A 476 -4.27 -13.42 -10.87
C ALA A 476 -5.76 -13.21 -10.57
N LYS A 477 -6.42 -12.34 -11.34
CA LYS A 477 -7.85 -12.08 -11.22
C LYS A 477 -8.69 -13.33 -11.52
N LEU A 478 -8.34 -14.10 -12.55
CA LEU A 478 -9.03 -15.36 -12.88
C LEU A 478 -8.95 -16.39 -11.75
N ILE A 479 -7.79 -16.51 -11.10
CA ILE A 479 -7.59 -17.46 -10.00
C ILE A 479 -8.50 -17.10 -8.81
N THR A 480 -8.55 -15.83 -8.41
CA THR A 480 -9.41 -15.43 -7.29
C THR A 480 -10.89 -15.54 -7.62
N THR A 481 -11.33 -15.13 -8.81
CA THR A 481 -12.75 -15.19 -9.20
C THR A 481 -13.29 -16.64 -9.23
N ASN A 482 -12.45 -17.62 -9.62
CA ASN A 482 -12.83 -19.03 -9.64
C ASN A 482 -12.87 -19.67 -8.23
N VAL A 483 -12.10 -19.15 -7.28
CA VAL A 483 -12.14 -19.61 -5.88
C VAL A 483 -13.43 -19.15 -5.20
N PHE A 484 -13.92 -17.94 -5.47
CA PHE A 484 -15.17 -17.44 -4.90
C PHE A 484 -16.46 -17.92 -5.60
N SER A 485 -16.35 -18.53 -6.78
CA SER A 485 -17.49 -19.10 -7.52
C SER A 485 -17.63 -20.62 -7.37
N SER A 486 -16.80 -21.24 -6.52
CA SER A 486 -16.76 -22.70 -6.30
C SER A 486 -17.21 -23.13 -4.90
N GLU A 487 -18.03 -22.33 -4.21
CA GLU A 487 -18.87 -22.83 -3.11
C GLU A 487 -20.26 -23.22 -3.65
N PRO A 488 -20.75 -24.45 -3.37
CA PRO A 488 -22.01 -24.97 -3.87
C PRO A 488 -23.27 -24.38 -3.23
#